data_AF-A0A0F8YWL6-F1
#
_entry.id   AF-A0A0F8YWL6-F1
#
_cell.length_a   1.000
_cell.length_b   1.000
_cell.length_c   1.000
_cell.angle_alpha   90.00
_cell.angle_beta   90.00
_cell.angle_gamma   90.00
#
_symmetry.space_group_name_H-M   'P 1'
#
loop_
_entity.id
_entity.type
_entity.pdbx_description
1 polymer ?
#
loop_
_entity_poly.entity_id
_entity_poly.type
_entity_poly.pdbx_seq_one_letter_code
_entity_poly.pdbx_strand_id
1 'polypeptide(L)' 'MGISQLLCEVRDRDYGGEQKAMAAAWAIHESTLSRWIRRERVPTSAWYDFLQRRLDISLAEVHAACQIERNGVARL' A
#
# COMPACT_ATOMS: atom_id res chain seq x y z
N MET A 1 -9.82 -7.39 -2.61
CA MET A 1 -9.32 -6.03 -2.30
C MET A 1 -7.79 -6.08 -2.32
N GLY A 2 -7.13 -5.29 -3.16
CA GLY A 2 -5.67 -5.28 -3.30
C GLY A 2 -5.00 -4.28 -2.36
N ILE A 3 -3.68 -4.37 -2.21
CA ILE A 3 -2.92 -3.47 -1.32
C ILE A 3 -2.95 -2.01 -1.80
N SER A 4 -2.97 -1.74 -3.11
CA SER A 4 -3.09 -0.39 -3.67
C SER A 4 -4.44 0.26 -3.30
N GLN A 5 -5.50 -0.54 -3.27
CA GLN A 5 -6.84 -0.07 -2.89
C GLN A 5 -6.87 0.34 -1.41
N LEU A 6 -6.32 -0.48 -0.52
CA LEU A 6 -6.17 -0.16 0.90
C LEU A 6 -5.36 1.12 1.12
N LEU A 7 -4.28 1.30 0.34
CA LEU A 7 -3.46 2.52 0.39
C LEU A 7 -4.25 3.76 -0.08
N CYS A 8 -5.07 3.64 -1.12
CA CYS A 8 -5.95 4.73 -1.57
C CYS A 8 -6.98 5.10 -0.51
N GLU A 9 -7.62 4.10 0.12
CA GLU A 9 -8.63 4.34 1.15
C GLU A 9 -8.05 5.08 2.35
N VAL A 10 -6.87 4.69 2.82
CA VAL A 10 -6.17 5.39 3.90
C VAL A 10 -5.73 6.79 3.46
N ARG A 11 -5.21 6.95 2.24
CA ARG A 11 -4.86 8.27 1.69
C ARG A 11 -6.07 9.21 1.69
N ASP A 12 -7.21 8.73 1.21
CA ASP A 12 -8.40 9.56 1.03
C ASP A 12 -9.07 9.87 2.38
N ARG A 13 -9.14 8.89 3.29
CA ARG A 13 -9.73 9.03 4.61
C ARG A 13 -8.89 9.90 5.56
N ASP A 14 -7.59 9.63 5.65
CA ASP A 14 -6.75 10.19 6.73
C ASP A 14 -5.91 11.38 6.25
N TYR A 15 -5.74 11.54 4.93
CA TYR A 15 -4.88 12.55 4.33
C TYR A 15 -5.58 13.38 3.24
N GLY A 16 -6.91 13.27 3.10
CA GLY A 16 -7.68 14.08 2.14
C GLY A 16 -7.28 13.88 0.67
N GLY A 17 -6.73 12.71 0.33
CA GLY A 17 -6.21 12.41 -1.01
C GLY A 17 -4.78 12.88 -1.25
N GLU A 18 -4.14 13.53 -0.27
CA GLU A 18 -2.78 14.05 -0.41
C GLU A 18 -1.73 12.95 -0.19
N GLN A 19 -1.28 12.33 -1.28
CA GLN A 19 -0.22 11.32 -1.25
C GLN A 19 1.07 11.83 -0.60
N LYS A 20 1.42 13.11 -0.81
CA LYS A 20 2.60 13.74 -0.22
C LYS A 20 2.51 13.84 1.30
N ALA A 21 1.34 14.21 1.83
CA ALA A 21 1.10 14.29 3.28
C ALA A 21 1.18 12.89 3.91
N MET A 22 0.57 11.89 3.27
CA MET A 22 0.66 10.49 3.71
C MET A 22 2.11 9.99 3.72
N ALA A 23 2.86 10.19 2.64
CA ALA A 23 4.27 9.76 2.56
C ALA A 23 5.13 10.40 3.66
N ALA A 24 4.93 11.70 3.92
CA ALA A 24 5.63 12.43 4.98
C ALA A 24 5.27 11.88 6.38
N ALA A 25 3.98 11.69 6.68
CA ALA A 25 3.53 11.13 7.95
C ALA A 25 4.02 9.69 8.18
N TRP A 26 4.17 8.93 7.09
CA TRP A 26 4.63 7.56 7.10
C TRP A 26 6.16 7.43 7.09
N ALA A 27 6.87 8.54 6.95
CA ALA A 27 8.33 8.61 6.82
C ALA A 27 8.88 7.72 5.69
N ILE A 28 8.19 7.69 4.55
CA ILE A 28 8.62 6.98 3.34
C ILE A 28 8.78 7.93 2.16
N HIS A 29 9.60 7.57 1.18
CA HIS A 29 9.69 8.34 -0.05
C HIS A 29 8.36 8.32 -0.80
N GLU A 30 7.88 9.49 -1.23
CA GLU A 30 6.63 9.64 -1.99
C GLU A 30 6.62 8.76 -3.26
N SER A 31 7.78 8.61 -3.93
CA SER A 31 7.91 7.74 -5.10
C SER A 31 7.67 6.26 -4.80
N THR A 32 7.98 5.81 -3.59
CA THR A 32 7.71 4.43 -3.16
C THR A 32 6.21 4.22 -2.99
N LEU A 33 5.55 5.13 -2.27
CA LEU A 33 4.10 5.10 -2.09
C LEU A 33 3.34 5.21 -3.42
N SER A 34 3.80 6.09 -4.31
CA SER A 34 3.18 6.28 -5.63
C SER A 34 3.20 5.01 -6.47
N ARG A 35 4.34 4.29 -6.49
CA ARG A 35 4.47 3.02 -7.20
C ARG A 35 3.54 1.94 -6.67
N TRP A 36 3.28 1.93 -5.36
CA TRP A 36 2.33 0.99 -4.75
C TRP A 36 0.88 1.36 -5.10
N ILE A 37 0.51 2.64 -4.96
CA ILE A 37 -0.84 3.14 -5.29
C ILE A 37 -1.19 2.91 -6.76
N ARG A 38 -0.22 3.13 -7.67
CA ARG A 38 -0.41 2.95 -9.12
C ARG A 38 -0.27 1.51 -9.59
N ARG A 39 -0.06 0.55 -8.68
CA ARG A 39 0.12 -0.88 -8.98
C ARG A 39 1.34 -1.16 -9.88
N GLU A 40 2.26 -0.20 -10.00
CA GLU A 40 3.53 -0.33 -10.74
C GLU A 40 4.49 -1.27 -9.99
N ARG A 41 4.38 -1.33 -8.66
CA ARG A 41 5.16 -2.23 -7.81
C ARG A 41 4.32 -2.72 -6.65
N VAL A 42 4.33 -4.02 -6.40
CA VAL A 42 3.74 -4.60 -5.19
C VAL A 42 4.77 -4.54 -4.04
N PRO A 43 4.38 -4.13 -2.82
CA PRO A 43 5.25 -4.20 -1.64
C PRO A 43 5.81 -5.61 -1.42
N THR A 44 7.09 -5.71 -1.09
CA THR A 44 7.73 -6.98 -0.72
C THR A 44 7.53 -7.26 0.77
N SER A 45 7.85 -8.48 1.21
CA SER A 45 7.72 -8.90 2.63
C SER A 45 8.46 -7.98 3.61
N ALA A 46 9.54 -7.34 3.17
CA ALA A 46 10.28 -6.34 3.96
C ALA A 46 9.42 -5.15 4.43
N TRP A 47 8.27 -4.90 3.78
CA TRP A 47 7.35 -3.81 4.11
C TRP A 47 6.12 -4.28 4.88
N TYR A 48 5.96 -5.58 5.13
CA TYR A 48 4.69 -6.09 5.65
C TYR A 48 4.41 -5.66 7.07
N ASP A 49 5.39 -5.72 7.98
CA ASP A 49 5.22 -5.25 9.35
C ASP A 49 4.91 -3.74 9.41
N PHE A 50 5.52 -2.97 8.51
CA PHE A 50 5.24 -1.55 8.36
C PHE A 50 3.79 -1.33 7.92
N LEU A 51 3.35 -2.02 6.87
CA LEU A 51 1.98 -1.91 6.34
C LEU A 51 0.94 -2.42 7.33
N GLN A 52 1.23 -3.49 8.06
CA GLN A 52 0.38 -4.03 9.11
C GLN A 52 0.01 -2.94 10.13
N ARG A 53 1.02 -2.23 10.64
CA ARG A 53 0.83 -1.17 11.64
C ARG A 53 0.13 0.07 11.10
N ARG A 54 0.35 0.39 9.82
CA ARG A 54 -0.22 1.60 9.18
C ARG A 54 -1.64 1.40 8.69
N LEU A 55 -1.98 0.18 8.30
CA LEU A 55 -3.32 -0.18 7.81
C LEU A 55 -4.22 -0.72 8.92
N ASP A 56 -3.66 -1.01 10.10
CA ASP A 56 -4.37 -1.61 11.24
C ASP A 56 -5.08 -2.93 10.87
N ILE A 57 -4.37 -3.78 10.13
CA ILE A 57 -4.81 -5.12 9.72
C ILE A 57 -3.74 -6.14 10.11
N SER A 58 -4.05 -7.43 10.06
CA SER A 58 -3.09 -8.49 10.35
C SER A 58 -2.03 -8.65 9.25
N LEU A 59 -0.90 -9.26 9.61
CA LEU A 59 0.17 -9.59 8.65
C LEU A 59 -0.34 -10.51 7.52
N ALA A 60 -1.26 -11.42 7.84
CA ALA A 60 -1.89 -12.32 6.89
C ALA A 60 -2.74 -11.56 5.87
N GLU A 61 -3.46 -10.53 6.30
CA GLU A 61 -4.26 -9.67 5.42
C GLU A 61 -3.38 -8.81 4.51
N VAL A 62 -2.26 -8.25 5.03
CA VAL A 62 -1.27 -7.55 4.18
C VAL A 62 -0.73 -8.50 3.11
N HIS A 63 -0.37 -9.72 3.49
CA HIS A 63 0.15 -10.71 2.55
C HIS A 63 -0.90 -11.08 1.50
N ALA A 64 -2.14 -11.37 1.91
CA ALA A 64 -3.23 -11.70 1.00
C ALA A 64 -3.52 -10.55 0.01
N ALA A 65 -3.56 -9.30 0.49
CA ALA A 65 -3.77 -8.12 -0.34
C ALA A 65 -2.65 -7.94 -1.38
N CYS A 66 -1.40 -8.21 -1.01
CA CYS A 66 -0.26 -8.19 -1.94
C CYS A 66 -0.34 -9.34 -2.96
N GLN A 67 -0.76 -10.54 -2.56
CA GLN A 67 -0.90 -11.69 -3.48
C GLN A 67 -1.99 -11.46 -4.53
N ILE A 68 -3.11 -10.84 -4.14
CA ILE A 68 -4.18 -10.44 -5.07
C ILE A 68 -3.60 -9.56 -6.20
N GLU A 69 -2.72 -8.62 -5.87
CA GLU A 69 -2.13 -7.74 -6.89
C GLU A 69 -1.06 -8.40 -7.73
N ARG A 70 -0.19 -9.24 -7.14
CA ARG A 70 0.80 -9.99 -7.93
C ARG A 70 0.12 -10.85 -8.98
N ASN A 71 -0.96 -11.53 -8.60
CA ASN A 71 -1.74 -12.36 -9.50
C ASN A 71 -2.50 -11.55 -10.57
N GLY A 72 -2.77 -10.26 -10.30
CA GLY A 72 -3.38 -9.33 -11.26
C GLY A 72 -2.37 -8.71 -12.23
N VAL A 73 -1.17 -8.34 -11.75
CA VAL A 73 -0.08 -7.79 -12.57
C VAL A 73 0.49 -8.85 -13.51
N ALA A 74 0.59 -10.11 -13.08
CA ALA A 74 1.09 -11.21 -13.91
C ALA A 74 0.18 -11.57 -15.11
N ARG A 75 -1.00 -10.96 -15.22
CA ARG A 75 -1.98 -11.19 -16.31
C ARG A 75 -2.03 -10.04 -17.34
N LEU A 76 -1.16 -9.04 -17.20
CA LEU A 76 -0.96 -7.94 -18.15
C LEU A 76 0.39 -8.13 -18.87
#